data_AF-A0A968BW82-F1
#
_entry.id   AF-A0A968BW82-F1
#
_cell.length_a   1.000
_cell.length_b   1.000
_cell.length_c   1.000
_cell.angle_alpha   90.00
_cell.angle_beta   90.00
_cell.angle_gamma   90.00
#
_symmetry.space_group_name_H-M   'P 1'
#
loop_
_entity.id
_entity.type
_entity.pdbx_description
1 polymer ?
#
loop_
_entity_poly.entity_id
_entity_poly.type
_entity_poly.pdbx_seq_one_letter_code
_entity_poly.pdbx_strand_id
1 'polypeptide(L)' 'EGLSNAEIADRLVVSVATVKFHVRGILSKLGVSSRTEAVAIALQQDLIP' A
#
# COMPACT_ATOMS: atom_id res chain seq x y z
N GLU A 1 -8.50 -1.79 6.97
CA GLU A 1 -9.01 -3.06 6.42
C GLU A 1 -7.96 -4.19 6.35
N GLY A 2 -6.64 -3.93 6.27
CA GLY A 2 -5.63 -4.98 6.46
C GLY A 2 -5.51 -6.02 5.33
N LEU A 3 -6.09 -5.73 4.16
CA LEU A 3 -6.17 -6.66 3.02
C LEU A 3 -4.79 -7.12 2.52
N SER A 4 -4.73 -8.39 2.12
CA SER A 4 -3.62 -8.97 1.36
C SER A 4 -3.56 -8.40 -0.07
N ASN A 5 -2.42 -8.58 -0.75
CA ASN A 5 -2.30 -8.13 -2.14
C ASN A 5 -3.23 -8.87 -3.11
N ALA A 6 -3.64 -10.11 -2.77
CA ALA A 6 -4.60 -10.87 -3.57
C ALA A 6 -6.01 -10.27 -3.41
N GLU A 7 -6.45 -10.00 -2.19
CA GLU A 7 -7.76 -9.39 -1.94
C GLU A 7 -7.86 -7.97 -2.54
N ILE A 8 -6.78 -7.19 -2.51
CA ILE A 8 -6.72 -5.88 -3.19
C ILE A 8 -6.82 -6.05 -4.70
N ALA A 9 -6.10 -7.02 -5.26
CA ALA A 9 -6.09 -7.30 -6.70
C ALA A 9 -7.49 -7.69 -7.19
N ASP A 10 -8.16 -8.58 -6.46
CA ASP A 10 -9.52 -9.04 -6.77
C ASP A 10 -10.53 -7.89 -6.67
N ARG A 11 -10.47 -7.09 -5.59
CA ARG A 11 -11.37 -5.94 -5.38
C ARG A 11 -11.21 -4.85 -6.45
N LEU A 12 -9.99 -4.63 -6.93
CA LEU A 12 -9.68 -3.59 -7.91
C LEU A 12 -9.64 -4.10 -9.36
N VAL A 13 -9.88 -5.40 -9.59
CA VAL A 13 -9.85 -6.04 -10.92
C VAL A 13 -8.51 -5.80 -11.64
N VAL A 14 -7.40 -5.99 -10.92
CA VAL A 14 -6.03 -5.86 -11.44
C VAL A 14 -5.20 -7.09 -11.08
N SER A 15 -4.01 -7.24 -11.65
CA SER A 15 -3.11 -8.33 -11.27
C SER A 15 -2.46 -8.10 -9.89
N VAL A 16 -2.12 -9.18 -9.19
CA VAL A 16 -1.30 -9.10 -7.96
C VAL A 16 0.04 -8.41 -8.21
N ALA A 17 0.62 -8.55 -9.40
CA ALA A 17 1.86 -7.88 -9.79
C ALA A 17 1.67 -6.35 -9.85
N THR A 18 0.53 -5.88 -10.35
CA THR A 18 0.14 -4.46 -10.36
C THR A 18 0.06 -3.91 -8.94
N VAL A 19 -0.60 -4.62 -8.02
CA VAL A 19 -0.66 -4.23 -6.59
C VAL A 19 0.74 -4.16 -5.99
N LYS A 20 1.59 -5.18 -6.22
CA LYS A 20 2.99 -5.19 -5.73
C LYS A 20 3.80 -4.01 -6.25
N PHE A 21 3.62 -3.64 -7.52
CA PHE A 21 4.27 -2.48 -8.12
C PHE A 21 3.85 -1.18 -7.41
N HIS A 22 2.55 -0.95 -7.20
CA HIS A 22 2.07 0.23 -6.50
C HIS A 22 2.51 0.28 -5.03
N VAL A 23 2.48 -0.85 -4.32
CA VAL A 23 2.97 -0.93 -2.93
C VAL A 23 4.45 -0.51 -2.88
N ARG A 24 5.31 -1.07 -3.74
CA ARG A 24 6.73 -0.65 -3.81
C ARG A 24 6.88 0.85 -4.11
N GLY A 25 6.06 1.38 -5.02
CA GLY A 25 6.05 2.80 -5.33
C GLY A 25 5.68 3.68 -4.13
N ILE A 26 4.67 3.27 -3.35
CA ILE A 26 4.26 3.97 -2.12
C ILE A 26 5.38 3.94 -1.09
N LEU A 27 5.95 2.76 -0.82
CA LEU A 27 7.07 2.62 0.13
C LEU A 27 8.26 3.50 -0.26
N SER A 28 8.62 3.51 -1.55
CA SER A 28 9.70 4.35 -2.07
C SER A 28 9.40 5.85 -1.95
N LYS A 29 8.16 6.28 -2.21
CA LYS A 29 7.75 7.69 -2.10
C LYS A 29 7.72 8.19 -0.66
N LEU A 30 7.34 7.31 0.27
CA LEU A 30 7.31 7.61 1.70
C LEU A 30 8.67 7.38 2.39
N GLY A 31 9.66 6.81 1.69
CA GLY A 31 10.99 6.55 2.23
C GLY A 31 11.04 5.46 3.30
N VAL A 32 10.14 4.47 3.24
CA VAL A 32 9.96 3.43 4.26
C VAL A 32 10.17 2.03 3.69
N SER A 33 10.40 1.07 4.57
CA SER A 33 10.73 -0.32 4.21
C SER A 33 9.57 -1.29 4.37
N SER A 34 8.55 -0.92 5.15
CA SER A 34 7.42 -1.79 5.48
C SER A 34 6.06 -1.12 5.28
N ARG A 35 5.03 -1.94 5.03
CA ARG A 35 3.64 -1.49 4.96
C ARG A 35 3.20 -0.85 6.28
N THR A 36 3.66 -1.37 7.41
CA THR A 36 3.33 -0.84 8.74
C THR A 36 3.88 0.57 8.93
N GLU A 37 5.14 0.80 8.56
CA GLU A 37 5.72 2.16 8.54
C GLU A 37 4.94 3.10 7.62
N ALA A 38 4.58 2.64 6.42
CA ALA A 38 3.81 3.44 5.46
C ALA A 38 2.45 3.88 6.01
N VAL A 39 1.75 2.97 6.71
CA VAL A 39 0.46 3.30 7.35
C VAL A 39 0.67 4.31 8.48
N ALA A 40 1.70 4.15 9.30
CA ALA A 40 2.00 5.11 10.38
C ALA A 40 2.28 6.52 9.84
N ILE A 41 3.10 6.64 8.78
CA ILE A 41 3.37 7.93 8.13
C ILE A 41 2.10 8.50 7.50
N ALA A 42 1.33 7.67 6.78
CA ALA A 42 0.13 8.13 6.10
C ALA A 42 -0.93 8.67 7.07
N LEU A 43 -1.02 8.11 8.29
CA LEU A 43 -1.86 8.64 9.37
C LEU A 43 -1.29 9.94 9.95
N GLN A 44 0.02 10.01 10.20
CA GLN A 44 0.67 11.24 10.73
C GLN A 44 0.59 12.43 9.77
N GLN A 45 0.47 12.17 8.46
CA GLN A 45 0.42 13.19 7.40
C GLN A 45 -0.98 13.40 6.83
N ASP A 46 -2.02 12.81 7.44
CA ASP A 46 -3.42 12.91 6.98
C ASP A 46 -3.62 12.49 5.49
N LEU A 47 -2.82 11.54 5.00
CA LEU A 47 -2.92 11.02 3.62
C LEU A 47 -4.04 9.98 3.46
N ILE A 48 -4.46 9.38 4.56
CA ILE A 48 -5.56 8.40 4.64
C ILE A 48 -6.41 8.73 5.88
N PRO A 49 -7.73 8.43 5.82
CA PRO A 49 -8.65 8.69 6.93
C PRO A 49 -8.44 7.76 8.12
#